data_AF-A0A1I2ULH5-F1
#
_entry.id   AF-A0A1I2ULH5-F1
#
_cell.length_a   1.000
_cell.length_b   1.000
_cell.length_c   1.000
_cell.angle_alpha   90.00
_cell.angle_beta   90.00
_cell.angle_gamma   90.00
#
_symmetry.space_group_name_H-M   'P 1'
#
loop_
_entity.id
_entity.type
_entity.pdbx_description
1 polymer ?
#
loop_
_entity_poly.entity_id
_entity_poly.type
_entity_poly.pdbx_seq_one_letter_code
_entity_poly.pdbx_strand_id
1 'polypeptide(L)'
;MNLQKNEGIPKRLKDFWVMNWRVMLLVVGITIVMVVLYFINQSLVEAISNITALPAFIISFFVINAVTISRGNLEAYHKKKTLTESINRQRQQEVKKVFDDSLSQVRNNYQKYKTYIRNKRNKTEISPSMVNQCQSEFNTLRDFYLQTFDYVKGQICDTDGNLGMLADYVDDNNDYVLRKEEFDFMKEFFEREIIPNEYFVVSEGQGSNTSEDAKLETLENVFGDQRDVFGKYLKICQSIQSSLEGDLS
;
A
#
# COMPACT_ATOMS: atom_id res chain seq x y z
N MET A 1 -24.83 -5.79 38.18
CA MET A 1 -23.82 -4.76 38.51
C MET A 1 -22.55 -5.49 38.93
N ASN A 2 -21.73 -5.89 37.96
CA ASN A 2 -20.50 -6.65 38.19
C ASN A 2 -19.31 -5.78 37.78
N LEU A 3 -18.52 -5.41 38.78
CA LEU A 3 -17.24 -4.73 38.61
C LEU A 3 -16.23 -5.75 38.06
N GLN A 4 -15.84 -5.60 36.79
CA GLN A 4 -14.68 -6.28 36.25
C GLN A 4 -13.42 -5.75 36.93
N LYS A 5 -12.74 -6.67 37.60
CA LYS A 5 -11.52 -6.48 38.38
C LYS A 5 -10.35 -6.19 37.44
N ASN A 6 -9.67 -5.08 37.69
CA ASN A 6 -8.53 -4.57 36.93
C ASN A 6 -7.28 -5.45 37.19
N GLU A 7 -7.08 -6.52 36.42
CA GLU A 7 -5.97 -7.48 36.59
C GLU A 7 -4.78 -7.24 35.63
N GLY A 8 -4.72 -6.09 34.93
CA GLY A 8 -3.72 -5.84 33.87
C GLY A 8 -2.38 -5.21 34.31
N ILE A 9 -2.33 -4.58 35.49
CA ILE A 9 -1.15 -3.83 35.97
C ILE A 9 -0.06 -4.72 36.62
N PRO A 10 -0.38 -5.74 37.45
CA PRO A 10 0.67 -6.45 38.21
C PRO A 10 1.52 -7.39 37.34
N LYS A 11 1.01 -7.85 36.19
CA LYS A 11 1.75 -8.74 35.27
C LYS A 11 2.87 -8.00 34.55
N ARG A 12 2.57 -6.81 34.01
CA ARG A 12 3.53 -5.97 33.26
C ARG A 12 4.73 -5.51 34.09
N LEU A 13 4.52 -5.19 35.37
CA LEU A 13 5.60 -4.83 36.29
C LEU A 13 6.53 -6.00 36.61
N LYS A 14 5.96 -7.21 36.71
CA LYS A 14 6.72 -8.44 36.98
C LYS A 14 7.61 -8.82 35.80
N ASP A 15 7.09 -8.69 34.59
CA ASP A 15 7.81 -8.99 33.35
C ASP A 15 8.96 -7.98 33.12
N PHE A 16 8.73 -6.69 33.45
CA PHE A 16 9.78 -5.66 33.38
C PHE A 16 10.93 -5.92 34.37
N TRP A 17 10.63 -6.37 35.58
CA TRP A 17 11.63 -6.72 36.60
C TRP A 17 12.48 -7.92 36.19
N VAL A 18 11.87 -8.97 35.63
CA VAL A 18 12.60 -10.17 35.21
C VAL A 18 13.51 -9.87 34.02
N MET A 19 13.06 -9.05 33.07
CA MET A 19 13.82 -8.74 31.86
C MET A 19 15.02 -7.81 32.14
N ASN A 20 14.91 -6.94 33.15
CA ASN A 20 15.94 -5.93 33.47
C ASN A 20 16.71 -6.21 34.77
N TRP A 21 16.52 -7.38 35.41
CA TRP A 21 17.16 -7.75 36.67
C TRP A 21 18.69 -7.66 36.64
N ARG A 22 19.30 -8.04 35.49
CA ARG A 22 20.75 -7.96 35.29
C ARG A 22 21.27 -6.52 35.31
N VAL A 23 20.51 -5.59 34.76
CA VAL A 23 20.87 -4.15 34.73
C VAL A 23 20.72 -3.54 36.12
N MET A 24 19.65 -3.90 36.85
CA MET A 24 19.44 -3.47 38.24
C MET A 24 20.57 -3.94 39.17
N LEU A 25 20.98 -5.21 39.08
CA LEU A 25 22.11 -5.71 39.88
C LEU A 25 23.42 -4.98 39.58
N LEU A 26 23.65 -4.61 38.32
CA LEU A 26 24.84 -3.87 37.90
C LEU A 26 24.84 -2.45 38.50
N VAL A 27 23.70 -1.76 38.48
CA VAL A 27 23.53 -0.43 39.09
C VAL A 27 23.72 -0.48 40.61
N VAL A 28 23.15 -1.48 41.28
CA VAL A 28 23.34 -1.68 42.73
C VAL A 28 24.81 -1.97 43.05
N GLY A 29 25.47 -2.82 42.27
CA GLY A 29 26.90 -3.11 42.41
C GLY A 29 27.78 -1.86 42.27
N ILE A 30 27.55 -1.04 41.24
CA ILE A 30 28.27 0.22 41.04
C ILE A 30 28.05 1.18 42.22
N THR A 31 26.81 1.24 42.75
CA THR A 31 26.46 2.11 43.88
C THR A 31 27.19 1.70 45.15
N ILE A 32 27.26 0.39 45.45
CA ILE A 32 27.99 -0.11 46.63
C ILE A 32 29.49 0.17 46.48
N VAL A 33 30.06 -0.04 45.30
CA VAL A 33 31.47 0.26 45.02
C VAL A 33 31.77 1.75 45.22
N MET A 34 30.90 2.65 44.74
CA MET A 34 31.02 4.10 44.95
C MET A 34 31.00 4.47 46.44
N VAL A 35 30.11 3.86 47.24
CA VAL A 35 30.02 4.11 48.69
C VAL A 35 31.26 3.61 49.43
N VAL A 36 31.77 2.43 49.08
CA VAL A 36 33.00 1.88 49.69
C VAL A 36 34.22 2.74 49.35
N LEU A 37 34.35 3.17 48.08
CA LEU A 37 35.43 4.08 47.67
C LEU A 37 35.34 5.44 48.38
N TYR A 38 34.12 5.93 48.65
CA TYR A 38 33.91 7.17 49.41
C TYR A 38 34.43 7.10 50.83
N PHE A 39 34.26 5.97 51.52
CA PHE A 39 34.77 5.79 52.88
C PHE A 39 36.28 5.55 52.95
N ILE A 40 36.89 4.97 51.91
CA ILE A 40 38.32 4.64 51.90
C ILE A 40 39.17 5.88 51.56
N ASN A 41 38.70 6.76 50.65
CA ASN A 41 39.50 7.93 50.27
C ASN A 41 38.65 9.05 49.65
N GLN A 42 38.34 10.09 50.43
CA GLN A 42 37.55 11.25 49.95
C GLN A 42 38.19 11.95 48.74
N SER A 43 39.52 11.99 48.63
CA SER A 43 40.20 12.65 47.50
C SER A 43 40.02 11.93 46.16
N LEU A 44 39.74 10.61 46.18
CA LEU A 44 39.43 9.85 44.97
C LEU A 44 38.01 10.13 44.47
N VAL A 45 37.06 10.44 45.36
CA VAL A 45 35.69 10.80 44.98
C VAL A 45 35.66 12.16 44.30
N GLU A 46 36.44 13.12 44.79
CA GLU A 46 36.59 14.43 44.12
C GLU A 46 37.24 14.29 42.74
N ALA A 47 38.24 13.40 42.60
CA ALA A 47 38.85 13.09 41.31
C ALA A 47 37.86 12.36 40.36
N ILE A 48 37.06 11.42 40.86
CA ILE A 48 36.03 10.72 40.09
C ILE A 48 34.91 11.69 39.69
N SER A 49 34.49 12.61 40.55
CA SER A 49 33.50 13.65 40.23
C SER A 49 33.97 14.51 39.05
N ASN A 50 35.23 14.94 39.07
CA ASN A 50 35.85 15.69 37.98
C ASN A 50 36.01 14.86 36.68
N ILE A 51 36.37 13.58 36.79
CA ILE A 51 36.49 12.67 35.64
C ILE A 51 35.11 12.29 35.07
N THR A 52 34.05 12.22 35.89
CA THR A 52 32.67 11.90 35.45
C THR A 52 31.98 13.13 34.83
N ALA A 53 32.38 14.33 35.22
CA ALA A 53 31.92 15.59 34.62
C ALA A 53 32.40 15.75 33.17
N LEU A 54 33.55 15.18 32.80
CA LEU A 54 34.09 15.21 31.43
C LEU A 54 33.21 14.49 30.40
N PRO A 55 32.77 13.23 30.61
CA PRO A 55 31.77 12.58 29.78
C PRO A 55 30.46 13.35 29.71
N ALA A 56 29.97 13.90 30.83
CA ALA A 56 28.74 14.70 30.85
C ALA A 56 28.87 15.98 30.00
N PHE A 57 30.04 16.61 30.01
CA PHE A 57 30.37 17.79 29.21
C PHE A 57 30.54 17.46 27.72
N ILE A 58 31.16 16.33 27.39
CA ILE A 58 31.27 15.86 25.99
C ILE A 58 29.88 15.50 25.45
N ILE A 59 29.05 14.82 26.25
CA ILE A 59 27.66 14.50 25.90
C ILE A 59 26.83 15.77 25.71
N SER A 60 27.02 16.81 26.54
CA SER A 60 26.30 18.09 26.34
C SER A 60 26.67 18.77 25.02
N PHE A 61 27.94 18.72 24.61
CA PHE A 61 28.39 19.18 23.29
C PHE A 61 27.79 18.36 22.14
N PHE A 62 27.74 17.03 22.26
CA PHE A 62 27.10 16.17 21.27
C PHE A 62 25.59 16.43 21.19
N VAL A 63 24.90 16.62 22.32
CA VAL A 63 23.47 16.94 22.36
C VAL A 63 23.20 18.32 21.76
N ILE A 64 24.00 19.34 22.08
CA ILE A 64 23.86 20.68 21.48
C ILE A 64 24.07 20.61 19.96
N ASN A 65 25.16 19.98 19.50
CA ASN A 65 25.43 19.82 18.07
C ASN A 65 24.34 19.00 17.36
N ALA A 66 23.88 17.89 17.96
CA ALA A 66 22.78 17.08 17.44
C ALA A 66 21.46 17.85 17.41
N VAL A 67 21.19 18.75 18.37
CA VAL A 67 20.01 19.62 18.37
C VAL A 67 20.10 20.69 17.28
N THR A 68 21.27 21.25 17.00
CA THR A 68 21.46 22.16 15.84
C THR A 68 21.36 21.45 14.50
N ILE A 69 21.93 20.25 14.35
CA ILE A 69 21.77 19.39 13.17
C ILE A 69 20.29 18.98 13.03
N SER A 70 19.60 18.74 14.16
CA SER A 70 18.17 18.42 14.21
C SER A 70 17.29 19.57 13.73
N ARG A 71 17.54 20.84 14.09
CA ARG A 71 16.65 21.95 13.66
C ARG A 71 16.59 22.15 12.14
N GLY A 72 17.74 22.16 11.46
CA GLY A 72 17.78 22.25 9.99
C GLY A 72 17.22 21.01 9.29
N ASN A 73 17.49 19.83 9.85
CA ASN A 73 16.93 18.57 9.35
C ASN A 73 15.43 18.43 9.63
N LEU A 74 14.93 19.02 10.72
CA LEU A 74 13.53 19.01 11.14
C LEU A 74 12.72 19.95 10.27
N GLU A 75 13.23 21.15 9.96
CA GLU A 75 12.60 22.05 8.98
C GLU A 75 12.58 21.42 7.58
N ALA A 76 13.69 20.82 7.14
CA ALA A 76 13.73 20.07 5.88
C ALA A 76 12.75 18.89 5.88
N TYR A 77 12.62 18.17 7.01
CA TYR A 77 11.66 17.09 7.19
C TYR A 77 10.22 17.60 7.14
N HIS A 78 9.89 18.68 7.86
CA HIS A 78 8.56 19.28 7.82
C HIS A 78 8.21 19.77 6.42
N LYS A 79 9.13 20.47 5.75
CA LYS A 79 8.94 20.93 4.38
C LYS A 79 8.72 19.75 3.43
N LYS A 80 9.51 18.68 3.56
CA LYS A 80 9.33 17.44 2.78
C LYS A 80 7.97 16.81 3.07
N LYS A 81 7.58 16.70 4.34
CA LYS A 81 6.30 16.13 4.77
C LYS A 81 5.12 16.93 4.21
N THR A 82 5.11 18.25 4.38
CA THR A 82 4.05 19.12 3.84
C THR A 82 3.98 19.06 2.32
N LEU A 83 5.13 19.02 1.64
CA LEU A 83 5.17 18.85 0.18
C LEU A 83 4.58 17.50 -0.23
N THR A 84 4.99 16.40 0.41
CA THR A 84 4.45 15.06 0.16
C THR A 84 2.94 15.01 0.42
N GLU A 85 2.46 15.57 1.53
CA GLU A 85 1.03 15.66 1.83
C GLU A 85 0.26 16.47 0.78
N SER A 86 0.81 17.59 0.30
CA SER A 86 0.19 18.40 -0.74
C SER A 86 0.11 17.67 -2.09
N ILE A 87 1.18 16.96 -2.49
CA ILE A 87 1.20 16.13 -3.70
C ILE A 87 0.20 14.98 -3.57
N ASN A 88 0.12 14.33 -2.42
CA ASN A 88 -0.83 13.24 -2.19
C ASN A 88 -2.28 13.71 -2.24
N ARG A 89 -2.58 14.88 -1.65
CA ARG A 89 -3.91 15.51 -1.75
C ARG A 89 -4.28 15.88 -3.18
N GLN A 90 -3.33 16.43 -3.94
CA GLN A 90 -3.56 16.76 -5.34
C GLN A 90 -3.88 15.49 -6.16
N ARG A 91 -3.07 14.44 -6.00
CA ARG A 91 -3.33 13.14 -6.66
C ARG A 91 -4.67 12.54 -6.26
N GLN A 92 -5.04 12.63 -4.98
CA GLN A 92 -6.36 12.22 -4.50
C GLN A 92 -7.50 12.96 -5.23
N GLN A 93 -7.37 14.28 -5.38
CA GLN A 93 -8.38 15.09 -6.07
C GLN A 93 -8.46 14.77 -7.56
N GLU A 94 -7.32 14.59 -8.23
CA GLU A 94 -7.25 14.21 -9.64
C GLU A 94 -7.92 12.86 -9.88
N VAL A 95 -7.61 11.84 -9.07
CA VAL A 95 -8.19 10.50 -9.20
C VAL A 95 -9.66 10.49 -8.82
N LYS A 96 -10.06 11.23 -7.78
CA LYS A 96 -11.48 11.38 -7.42
C LYS A 96 -12.27 11.92 -8.60
N LYS A 97 -11.77 12.97 -9.25
CA LYS A 97 -12.41 13.54 -10.43
C LYS A 97 -12.58 12.49 -11.55
N VAL A 98 -11.55 11.69 -11.81
CA VAL A 98 -11.62 10.60 -12.81
C VAL A 98 -12.66 9.54 -12.42
N PHE A 99 -12.76 9.19 -11.13
CA PHE A 99 -13.78 8.27 -10.64
C PHE A 99 -15.20 8.84 -10.82
N ASP A 100 -15.42 10.08 -10.41
CA ASP A 100 -16.72 10.75 -10.49
C ASP A 100 -17.17 10.91 -11.96
N ASP A 101 -16.24 11.25 -12.85
CA ASP A 101 -16.53 11.51 -14.26
C ASP A 101 -16.72 10.21 -15.07
N SER A 102 -15.93 9.15 -14.80
CA SER A 102 -15.77 8.04 -15.74
C SER A 102 -16.05 6.64 -15.19
N LEU A 103 -16.05 6.41 -13.87
CA LEU A 103 -16.12 5.04 -13.32
C LEU A 103 -17.42 4.32 -13.70
N SER A 104 -18.55 5.03 -13.70
CA SER A 104 -19.86 4.48 -14.07
C SER A 104 -19.90 4.04 -15.54
N GLN A 105 -19.36 4.87 -16.43
CA GLN A 105 -19.23 4.56 -17.86
C GLN A 105 -18.31 3.36 -18.09
N VAL A 106 -17.14 3.34 -17.44
CA VAL A 106 -16.19 2.22 -17.55
C VAL A 106 -16.80 0.92 -17.06
N ARG A 107 -17.60 0.95 -15.99
CA ARG A 107 -18.33 -0.23 -15.50
C ARG A 107 -19.33 -0.76 -16.52
N ASN A 108 -20.04 0.13 -17.21
CA ASN A 108 -20.98 -0.26 -18.26
C ASN A 108 -20.24 -0.86 -19.47
N ASN A 109 -19.12 -0.26 -19.87
CA ASN A 109 -18.29 -0.76 -20.97
C ASN A 109 -17.71 -2.14 -20.62
N TYR A 110 -17.24 -2.31 -19.38
CA TYR A 110 -16.80 -3.60 -18.85
C TYR A 110 -17.85 -4.72 -19.00
N GLN A 111 -19.13 -4.45 -18.69
CA GLN A 111 -20.20 -5.45 -18.90
C GLN A 111 -20.40 -5.82 -20.38
N LYS A 112 -20.20 -4.86 -21.30
CA LYS A 112 -20.22 -5.14 -22.74
C LYS A 112 -19.07 -6.05 -23.15
N TYR A 113 -17.85 -5.82 -22.64
CA TYR A 113 -16.70 -6.68 -22.88
C TYR A 113 -16.92 -8.11 -22.36
N LYS A 114 -17.47 -8.27 -21.14
CA LYS A 114 -17.85 -9.60 -20.63
C LYS A 114 -18.83 -10.31 -21.56
N THR A 115 -19.83 -9.57 -22.03
CA THR A 115 -20.86 -10.11 -22.93
C THR A 115 -20.27 -10.53 -24.27
N TYR A 116 -19.40 -9.71 -24.86
CA TYR A 116 -18.68 -10.03 -26.09
C TYR A 116 -17.87 -11.32 -25.94
N ILE A 117 -17.06 -11.43 -24.90
CA ILE A 117 -16.21 -12.61 -24.63
C ILE A 117 -17.07 -13.86 -24.42
N ARG A 118 -18.13 -13.76 -23.62
CA ARG A 118 -19.05 -14.86 -23.38
C ARG A 118 -19.71 -15.34 -24.68
N ASN A 119 -20.15 -14.41 -25.54
CA ASN A 119 -20.76 -14.76 -26.82
C ASN A 119 -19.74 -15.41 -27.76
N LYS A 120 -18.48 -14.91 -27.80
CA LYS A 120 -17.40 -15.49 -28.59
C LYS A 120 -17.08 -16.92 -28.14
N ARG A 121 -16.94 -17.15 -26.82
CA ARG A 121 -16.71 -18.47 -26.22
C ARG A 121 -17.83 -19.46 -26.52
N ASN A 122 -19.07 -19.00 -26.41
CA ASN A 122 -20.26 -19.82 -26.67
C ASN A 122 -20.59 -19.97 -28.15
N LYS A 123 -19.75 -19.44 -29.06
CA LYS A 123 -20.00 -19.40 -30.52
C LYS A 123 -21.39 -18.85 -30.86
N THR A 124 -21.86 -17.90 -30.06
CA THR A 124 -23.11 -17.18 -30.27
C THR A 124 -22.89 -16.05 -31.25
N GLU A 125 -23.91 -15.69 -32.02
CA GLU A 125 -23.86 -14.55 -32.93
C GLU A 125 -23.53 -13.26 -32.17
N ILE A 126 -22.53 -12.52 -32.66
CA ILE A 126 -22.11 -11.22 -32.12
C ILE A 126 -22.55 -10.16 -33.11
N SER A 127 -23.37 -9.21 -32.67
CA SER A 127 -23.83 -8.13 -33.54
C SER A 127 -22.66 -7.21 -33.93
N PRO A 128 -22.61 -6.70 -35.18
CA PRO A 128 -21.63 -5.68 -35.57
C PRO A 128 -21.67 -4.44 -34.67
N SER A 129 -22.86 -4.10 -34.14
CA SER A 129 -23.01 -2.99 -33.18
C SER A 129 -22.24 -3.22 -31.88
N MET A 130 -22.22 -4.44 -31.34
CA MET A 130 -21.47 -4.79 -30.13
C MET A 130 -19.96 -4.71 -30.39
N VAL A 131 -19.50 -5.18 -31.54
CA VAL A 131 -18.09 -5.06 -31.95
C VAL A 131 -17.67 -3.59 -32.03
N ASN A 132 -18.45 -2.75 -32.72
CA ASN A 132 -18.17 -1.33 -32.85
C ASN A 132 -18.17 -0.60 -31.50
N GLN A 133 -19.07 -0.97 -30.59
CA GLN A 133 -19.07 -0.44 -29.22
C GLN A 133 -17.79 -0.83 -28.47
N CYS A 134 -17.41 -2.11 -28.47
CA CYS A 134 -16.19 -2.58 -27.83
C CYS A 134 -14.93 -1.87 -28.39
N GLN A 135 -14.86 -1.66 -29.71
CA GLN A 135 -13.76 -0.95 -30.36
C GLN A 135 -13.69 0.53 -29.98
N SER A 136 -14.81 1.25 -30.12
CA SER A 136 -14.86 2.70 -29.90
C SER A 136 -14.69 3.08 -28.42
N GLU A 137 -15.15 2.23 -27.50
CA GLU A 137 -15.12 2.49 -26.06
C GLU A 137 -13.82 2.01 -25.38
N PHE A 138 -12.94 1.30 -26.12
CA PHE A 138 -11.73 0.71 -25.54
C PHE A 138 -10.78 1.78 -24.98
N ASN A 139 -10.62 2.89 -25.69
CA ASN A 139 -9.75 3.98 -25.25
C ASN A 139 -10.26 4.61 -23.96
N THR A 140 -11.57 4.73 -23.76
CA THR A 140 -12.12 5.21 -22.49
C THR A 140 -11.72 4.32 -21.32
N LEU A 141 -11.75 3.00 -21.50
CA LEU A 141 -11.35 2.05 -20.48
C LEU A 141 -9.84 2.10 -20.23
N ARG A 142 -9.04 2.19 -21.30
CA ARG A 142 -7.58 2.34 -21.22
C ARG A 142 -7.18 3.63 -20.50
N ASP A 143 -7.75 4.76 -20.89
CA ASP A 143 -7.42 6.07 -20.34
C ASP A 143 -7.82 6.16 -18.87
N PHE A 144 -8.96 5.58 -18.50
CA PHE A 144 -9.33 5.42 -17.09
C PHE A 144 -8.25 4.66 -16.33
N TYR A 145 -7.90 3.45 -16.80
CA TYR A 145 -6.89 2.62 -16.14
C TYR A 145 -5.55 3.35 -15.98
N LEU A 146 -5.03 3.96 -17.04
CA LEU A 146 -3.73 4.64 -17.00
C LEU A 146 -3.75 5.85 -16.04
N GLN A 147 -4.86 6.57 -15.95
CA GLN A 147 -4.99 7.70 -15.02
C GLN A 147 -5.10 7.27 -13.55
N THR A 148 -5.69 6.10 -13.27
CA THR A 148 -5.96 5.65 -11.91
C THR A 148 -4.97 4.60 -11.40
N PHE A 149 -4.20 3.97 -12.28
CA PHE A 149 -3.31 2.84 -11.97
C PHE A 149 -2.31 3.15 -10.86
N ASP A 150 -1.48 4.18 -11.01
CA ASP A 150 -0.41 4.48 -10.06
C ASP A 150 -0.96 4.77 -8.66
N TYR A 151 -2.11 5.46 -8.59
CA TYR A 151 -2.77 5.75 -7.33
C TYR A 151 -3.34 4.48 -6.70
N VAL A 152 -4.08 3.68 -7.46
CA VAL A 152 -4.67 2.41 -6.97
C VAL A 152 -3.59 1.45 -6.51
N LYS A 153 -2.50 1.31 -7.28
CA LYS A 153 -1.33 0.50 -6.92
C LYS A 153 -0.67 1.02 -5.66
N GLY A 154 -0.50 2.35 -5.53
CA GLY A 154 0.01 2.96 -4.30
C GLY A 154 -0.86 2.66 -3.08
N GLN A 155 -2.18 2.80 -3.19
CA GLN A 155 -3.10 2.49 -2.10
C GLN A 155 -3.04 1.02 -1.66
N ILE A 156 -2.89 0.08 -2.59
CA ILE A 156 -2.80 -1.35 -2.23
C ILE A 156 -1.40 -1.69 -1.70
N CYS A 157 -0.33 -1.33 -2.42
CA CYS A 157 1.03 -1.69 -2.05
C CYS A 157 1.54 -0.97 -0.80
N ASP A 158 1.11 0.27 -0.53
CA ASP A 158 1.45 0.97 0.72
C ASP A 158 0.68 0.40 1.92
N THR A 159 -0.47 -0.26 1.68
CA THR A 159 -1.20 -1.04 2.69
C THR A 159 -0.50 -2.39 2.94
N ASP A 160 0.03 -3.03 1.89
CA ASP A 160 0.78 -4.28 1.97
C ASP A 160 2.18 -4.13 2.61
N GLY A 161 2.77 -2.93 2.56
CA GLY A 161 4.00 -2.61 3.29
C GLY A 161 3.90 -2.79 4.81
N ASN A 162 2.68 -2.80 5.37
CA ASN A 162 2.38 -3.10 6.77
C ASN A 162 1.81 -4.51 7.01
N LEU A 163 1.47 -5.26 5.97
CA LEU A 163 1.00 -6.65 6.06
C LEU A 163 2.16 -7.65 6.00
N GLY A 164 3.37 -7.26 6.41
CA GLY A 164 4.61 -8.05 6.36
C GLY A 164 4.59 -9.42 7.07
N MET A 165 3.45 -9.84 7.63
CA MET A 165 3.15 -11.19 8.11
C MET A 165 1.73 -11.71 7.79
N LEU A 166 0.90 -10.92 7.12
CA LEU A 166 -0.51 -11.22 6.84
C LEU A 166 -0.80 -11.42 5.35
N ALA A 167 0.12 -11.03 4.45
CA ALA A 167 0.02 -11.32 3.02
C ALA A 167 -0.12 -12.84 2.75
N ASP A 168 0.54 -13.67 3.56
CA ASP A 168 0.44 -15.14 3.50
C ASP A 168 -0.91 -15.70 4.02
N TYR A 169 -1.75 -14.86 4.63
CA TYR A 169 -3.05 -15.23 5.21
C TYR A 169 -4.25 -14.63 4.45
N VAL A 170 -4.00 -13.85 3.39
CA VAL A 170 -5.08 -13.36 2.55
C VAL A 170 -5.57 -14.52 1.68
N ASP A 171 -6.78 -14.97 1.97
CA ASP A 171 -7.52 -16.00 1.23
C ASP A 171 -7.38 -15.77 -0.30
N ASP A 172 -6.93 -16.81 -1.03
CA ASP A 172 -6.77 -16.81 -2.49
C ASP A 172 -8.06 -16.43 -3.25
N ASN A 173 -9.20 -16.41 -2.55
CA ASN A 173 -10.51 -16.01 -3.06
C ASN A 173 -10.90 -14.56 -2.77
N ASN A 174 -9.99 -13.71 -2.29
CA ASN A 174 -10.34 -12.31 -2.04
C ASN A 174 -10.43 -11.52 -3.36
N ASP A 175 -11.66 -11.32 -3.83
CA ASP A 175 -12.02 -10.49 -4.99
C ASP A 175 -11.52 -9.03 -4.93
N TYR A 176 -11.02 -8.59 -3.78
CA TYR A 176 -10.50 -7.24 -3.54
C TYR A 176 -8.97 -7.14 -3.57
N VAL A 177 -8.26 -8.23 -3.89
CA VAL A 177 -6.79 -8.23 -3.95
C VAL A 177 -6.33 -8.57 -5.36
N LEU A 178 -5.49 -7.68 -5.91
CA LEU A 178 -4.75 -7.89 -7.14
C LEU A 178 -3.32 -8.26 -6.79
N ARG A 179 -2.86 -9.42 -7.27
CA ARG A 179 -1.46 -9.82 -7.14
C ARG A 179 -0.56 -8.93 -7.98
N LYS A 180 0.73 -8.91 -7.66
CA LYS A 180 1.72 -8.14 -8.42
C LYS A 180 1.75 -8.54 -9.90
N GLU A 181 1.68 -9.83 -10.19
CA GLU A 181 1.68 -10.35 -11.56
C GLU A 181 0.42 -9.91 -12.33
N GLU A 182 -0.72 -9.80 -11.65
CA GLU A 182 -1.97 -9.31 -12.23
C GLU A 182 -1.90 -7.80 -12.54
N PHE A 183 -1.27 -7.03 -11.65
CA PHE A 183 -0.98 -5.61 -11.91
C PHE A 183 -0.01 -5.42 -13.07
N ASP A 184 1.09 -6.18 -13.10
CA ASP A 184 2.10 -6.08 -14.15
C ASP A 184 1.52 -6.53 -15.51
N PHE A 185 0.68 -7.57 -15.52
CA PHE A 185 -0.07 -8.00 -16.71
C PHE A 185 -1.03 -6.93 -17.21
N MET A 186 -1.86 -6.32 -16.34
CA MET A 186 -2.77 -5.26 -16.78
C MET A 186 -2.00 -4.03 -17.28
N LYS A 187 -0.89 -3.69 -16.63
CA LYS A 187 -0.06 -2.56 -17.03
C LYS A 187 0.48 -2.80 -18.43
N GLU A 188 1.07 -3.96 -18.65
CA GLU A 188 1.56 -4.37 -19.97
C GLU A 188 0.43 -4.40 -21.01
N PHE A 189 -0.75 -4.92 -20.65
CA PHE A 189 -1.90 -4.95 -21.55
C PHE A 189 -2.34 -3.53 -21.98
N PHE A 190 -2.53 -2.60 -21.05
CA PHE A 190 -3.04 -1.25 -21.36
C PHE A 190 -1.98 -0.27 -21.85
N GLU A 191 -0.69 -0.48 -21.55
CA GLU A 191 0.40 0.34 -22.10
C GLU A 191 0.81 -0.07 -23.51
N ARG A 192 0.55 -1.32 -23.91
CA ARG A 192 0.75 -1.75 -25.30
C ARG A 192 -0.17 -0.98 -26.25
N GLU A 193 0.32 -0.74 -27.46
CA GLU A 193 -0.50 -0.20 -28.55
C GLU A 193 -1.47 -1.27 -29.04
N ILE A 194 -2.56 -1.46 -28.29
CA ILE A 194 -3.66 -2.34 -28.69
C ILE A 194 -4.46 -1.61 -29.77
N ILE A 195 -4.53 -2.23 -30.95
CA ILE A 195 -5.45 -1.82 -32.02
C ILE A 195 -6.78 -2.55 -31.75
N PRO A 196 -7.85 -1.88 -31.27
CA PRO A 196 -9.08 -2.56 -30.86
C PRO A 196 -9.70 -3.39 -31.98
N ASN A 197 -9.56 -2.94 -33.22
CA ASN A 197 -10.05 -3.62 -34.42
C ASN A 197 -9.43 -5.01 -34.63
N GLU A 198 -8.27 -5.27 -34.03
CA GLU A 198 -7.61 -6.56 -34.09
C GLU A 198 -8.09 -7.56 -33.04
N TYR A 199 -8.70 -7.06 -31.97
CA TYR A 199 -9.16 -7.85 -30.81
C TYR A 199 -10.68 -8.06 -30.82
N PHE A 200 -11.42 -7.09 -31.38
CA PHE A 200 -12.86 -7.13 -31.48
C PHE A 200 -13.26 -7.27 -32.95
N VAL A 201 -13.65 -8.48 -33.36
CA VAL A 201 -14.02 -8.80 -34.75
C VAL A 201 -15.31 -9.61 -34.80
N VAL A 202 -16.12 -9.36 -35.83
CA VAL A 202 -17.28 -10.20 -36.15
C VAL A 202 -16.73 -11.55 -36.62
N SER A 203 -17.12 -12.65 -35.97
CA SER A 203 -16.69 -13.99 -36.41
C SER A 203 -17.22 -14.26 -37.81
N GLU A 204 -16.35 -14.26 -38.82
CA GLU A 204 -16.66 -14.89 -40.10
C GLU A 204 -16.39 -16.40 -39.97
N GLY A 205 -17.29 -17.23 -40.50
CA GLY A 205 -17.33 -18.66 -40.21
C GLY A 205 -16.03 -19.42 -40.47
N GLN A 206 -15.78 -20.40 -39.59
CA GLN A 206 -14.88 -21.56 -39.74
C GLN A 206 -13.43 -21.28 -40.21
N GLY A 207 -12.60 -20.94 -39.23
CA GLY A 207 -11.16 -21.22 -39.23
C GLY A 207 -10.57 -20.84 -37.88
N SER A 208 -10.17 -21.81 -37.05
CA SER A 208 -9.34 -21.50 -35.88
C SER A 208 -7.98 -21.06 -36.39
N ASN A 209 -7.77 -19.75 -36.43
CA ASN A 209 -6.46 -19.17 -36.60
C ASN A 209 -5.85 -19.07 -35.20
N THR A 210 -4.71 -19.72 -34.95
CA THR A 210 -4.00 -19.73 -33.66
C THR A 210 -3.80 -18.32 -33.07
N SER A 211 -3.74 -17.29 -33.93
CA SER A 211 -3.67 -15.89 -33.52
C SER A 211 -4.96 -15.35 -32.88
N GLU A 212 -6.14 -15.74 -33.37
CA GLU A 212 -7.43 -15.30 -32.79
C GLU A 212 -7.67 -15.94 -31.43
N ASP A 213 -7.32 -17.22 -31.29
CA ASP A 213 -7.45 -17.95 -30.03
C ASP A 213 -6.57 -17.31 -28.93
N ALA A 214 -5.33 -16.90 -29.26
CA ALA A 214 -4.45 -16.20 -28.33
C ALA A 214 -4.96 -14.80 -27.93
N LYS A 215 -5.58 -14.07 -28.87
CA LYS A 215 -6.21 -12.76 -28.56
C LYS A 215 -7.43 -12.93 -27.67
N LEU A 216 -8.25 -13.95 -27.93
CA LEU A 216 -9.39 -14.28 -27.09
C LEU A 216 -8.96 -14.69 -25.68
N GLU A 217 -7.94 -15.55 -25.55
CA GLU A 217 -7.36 -15.94 -24.25
C GLU A 217 -6.86 -14.70 -23.48
N THR A 218 -6.20 -13.76 -24.17
CA THR A 218 -5.76 -12.50 -23.57
C THR A 218 -6.96 -11.69 -23.04
N LEU A 219 -8.03 -11.54 -23.84
CA LEU A 219 -9.24 -10.85 -23.42
C LEU A 219 -9.96 -11.58 -22.26
N GLU A 220 -9.97 -12.92 -22.26
CA GLU A 220 -10.51 -13.74 -21.17
C GLU A 220 -9.72 -13.56 -19.88
N ASN A 221 -8.40 -13.41 -19.95
CA ASN A 221 -7.58 -13.12 -18.78
C ASN A 221 -7.91 -11.74 -18.19
N VAL A 222 -8.16 -10.72 -19.04
CA VAL A 222 -8.45 -9.36 -18.58
C VAL A 222 -9.89 -9.21 -18.08
N PHE A 223 -10.87 -9.71 -18.83
CA PHE A 223 -12.30 -9.43 -18.63
C PHE A 223 -13.19 -10.68 -18.48
N GLY A 224 -12.63 -11.88 -18.67
CA GLY A 224 -13.38 -13.14 -18.59
C GLY A 224 -13.58 -13.62 -17.15
N ASP A 225 -14.58 -14.46 -16.94
CA ASP A 225 -15.05 -14.86 -15.60
C ASP A 225 -14.02 -15.60 -14.73
N GLN A 226 -13.02 -16.28 -15.34
CA GLN A 226 -12.08 -17.13 -14.60
C GLN A 226 -10.95 -16.36 -13.90
N ARG A 227 -10.43 -15.31 -14.52
CA ARG A 227 -9.37 -14.47 -13.94
C ARG A 227 -9.83 -13.05 -13.61
N ASP A 228 -10.71 -12.51 -14.45
CA ASP A 228 -11.43 -11.24 -14.29
C ASP A 228 -10.60 -10.12 -13.64
N VAL A 229 -9.37 -9.94 -14.12
CA VAL A 229 -8.39 -9.08 -13.47
C VAL A 229 -8.88 -7.63 -13.46
N PHE A 230 -9.50 -7.19 -14.55
CA PHE A 230 -10.10 -5.86 -14.62
C PHE A 230 -11.36 -5.75 -13.74
N GLY A 231 -12.15 -6.81 -13.58
CA GLY A 231 -13.27 -6.85 -12.65
C GLY A 231 -12.83 -6.63 -11.19
N LYS A 232 -11.76 -7.30 -10.76
CA LYS A 232 -11.13 -7.07 -9.45
C LYS A 232 -10.65 -5.63 -9.31
N TYR A 233 -9.97 -5.10 -10.34
CA TYR A 233 -9.52 -3.71 -10.37
C TYR A 233 -10.68 -2.71 -10.19
N LEU A 234 -11.81 -2.92 -10.86
CA LEU A 234 -12.98 -2.06 -10.72
C LEU A 234 -13.60 -2.12 -9.31
N LYS A 235 -13.62 -3.29 -8.67
CA LYS A 235 -14.08 -3.43 -7.28
C LYS A 235 -13.20 -2.61 -6.33
N ILE A 236 -11.87 -2.67 -6.52
CA ILE A 236 -10.93 -1.86 -5.76
C ILE A 236 -11.18 -0.37 -5.98
N CYS A 237 -11.33 0.07 -7.23
CA CYS A 237 -11.62 1.48 -7.55
C CYS A 237 -12.89 1.98 -6.84
N GLN A 238 -13.94 1.17 -6.78
CA GLN A 238 -15.19 1.50 -6.07
C GLN A 238 -14.99 1.61 -4.56
N SER A 239 -14.22 0.69 -3.97
CA SER A 239 -13.88 0.75 -2.55
C SER A 239 -13.10 2.03 -2.21
N ILE A 240 -12.13 2.39 -3.07
CA ILE A 240 -11.35 3.62 -2.93
C ILE A 240 -12.26 4.85 -3.10
N GLN A 241 -13.10 4.91 -4.12
CA GLN A 241 -14.04 6.04 -4.31
C GLN A 241 -14.92 6.23 -3.07
N SER A 242 -15.50 5.14 -2.54
CA SER A 242 -16.34 5.18 -1.34
C SER A 242 -15.57 5.71 -0.12
N SER A 243 -14.29 5.33 0.01
CA SER A 243 -13.43 5.82 1.09
C SER A 243 -13.11 7.31 0.93
N LEU A 244 -12.85 7.77 -0.30
CA LEU A 244 -12.59 9.19 -0.60
C LEU A 244 -13.82 10.07 -0.37
N GLU A 245 -15.03 9.55 -0.56
CA GLU A 245 -16.28 10.26 -0.24
C GLU A 245 -16.47 10.43 1.27
N GLY A 246 -16.06 9.46 2.09
CA GLY A 246 -16.15 9.52 3.55
C GLY A 246 -15.08 10.37 4.24
N ASP A 247 -13.88 10.49 3.66
CA ASP A 247 -12.78 11.30 4.22
C ASP A 247 -12.91 12.81 3.93
N LEU A 248 -13.79 13.20 2.98
CA LEU A 248 -14.01 14.58 2.55
C LEU A 248 -15.34 15.18 3.03
N SER A 249 -16.15 14.43 3.77
CA SER A 249 -17.42 14.85 4.38
C SER A 249 -17.25 15.28 5.83
#